data_AF-A0A2D4LM19-F1
#
_entry.id   AF-A0A2D4LM19-F1
#
_cell.length_a   1.000
_cell.length_b   1.000
_cell.length_c   1.000
_cell.angle_alpha   90.00
_cell.angle_beta   90.00
_cell.angle_gamma   90.00
#
_symmetry.space_group_name_H-M   'P 1'
#
loop_
_entity.id
_entity.type
_entity.pdbx_description
1 polymer ?
#
loop_
_entity_poly.entity_id
_entity_poly.type
_entity_poly.pdbx_seq_one_letter_code
_entity_poly.pdbx_strand_id
1 'polypeptide(L)'
;MSLREFWRNYNIYDAIKNTVYSWDEMKQSNIKGMCNKLRPQFAHASPEFIANNVAGARQAVVDICNQLRLDTSAKDVIQLFDSPAEELTNKNLMKLKQQLIAFVEEDWGMQIQNWKKVLREGLAEDFCLTEVG
;
A
#
# COMPACT_ATOMS: atom_id res chain seq x y z
N MET A 1 32.24 -5.88 19.98
CA MET A 1 30.77 -5.90 20.12
C MET A 1 30.29 -7.29 19.72
N SER A 2 29.56 -7.97 20.60
CA SER A 2 28.97 -9.27 20.26
C SER A 2 27.73 -9.09 19.37
N LEU A 3 27.35 -10.12 18.60
CA LEU A 3 26.13 -10.10 17.78
C LEU A 3 24.88 -9.85 18.64
N ARG A 4 24.88 -10.38 19.87
CA ARG A 4 23.80 -10.17 20.84
C ARG A 4 23.69 -8.71 21.28
N GLU A 5 24.82 -8.06 21.55
CA GLU A 5 24.84 -6.63 21.92
C GLU A 5 24.50 -5.73 20.73
N PHE A 6 24.91 -6.11 19.52
CA PHE A 6 24.54 -5.41 18.30
C PHE A 6 23.02 -5.39 18.13
N TRP A 7 22.36 -6.56 18.11
CA TRP A 7 20.90 -6.64 17.94
C TRP A 7 20.13 -6.02 19.10
N ARG A 8 20.65 -6.11 20.33
CA ARG A 8 20.02 -5.49 21.50
C ARG A 8 19.99 -3.96 21.40
N ASN A 9 20.98 -3.36 20.75
CA ASN A 9 21.09 -1.91 20.57
C ASN A 9 20.57 -1.44 19.20
N TYR A 10 20.23 -2.37 18.31
CA TYR A 10 19.75 -2.10 16.96
C TYR A 10 18.32 -1.58 16.99
N ASN A 11 18.14 -0.32 16.61
CA ASN A 11 16.83 0.32 16.60
C ASN A 11 16.33 0.56 15.17
N ILE A 12 15.09 1.07 15.04
CA ILE A 12 14.45 1.30 13.75
C ILE A 12 15.20 2.32 12.87
N TYR A 13 15.90 3.27 13.48
CA TYR A 13 16.72 4.23 12.74
C TYR A 13 17.95 3.56 12.12
N ASP A 14 18.57 2.61 12.83
CA ASP A 14 19.66 1.78 12.28
C ASP A 14 19.17 0.88 11.14
N ALA A 15 17.94 0.36 11.24
CA ALA A 15 17.27 -0.40 10.18
C ALA A 15 17.06 0.43 8.91
N ILE A 16 16.55 1.65 9.07
CA ILE A 16 16.34 2.58 7.95
C ILE A 16 17.67 2.92 7.28
N LYS A 17 18.71 3.25 8.07
CA LYS A 17 20.05 3.53 7.55
C LYS A 17 20.63 2.34 6.77
N ASN A 18 20.62 1.15 7.36
CA ASN A 18 21.16 -0.03 6.69
C ASN A 18 20.41 -0.34 5.38
N THR A 19 19.10 -0.11 5.35
CA THR A 19 18.31 -0.26 4.14
C THR A 19 18.76 0.76 3.09
N VAL A 20 18.84 2.04 3.44
CA VAL A 20 19.33 3.10 2.52
C VAL A 20 20.73 2.79 2.00
N TYR A 21 21.67 2.42 2.87
CA TYR A 21 23.03 2.05 2.46
C TYR A 21 23.05 0.82 1.55
N SER A 22 22.24 -0.20 1.85
CA SER A 22 22.14 -1.40 1.00
C SER A 22 21.56 -1.07 -0.38
N TRP A 23 20.60 -0.15 -0.45
CA TRP A 23 20.05 0.34 -1.71
C TRP A 23 21.06 1.19 -2.50
N ASP A 24 21.89 1.99 -1.82
CA ASP A 24 22.94 2.79 -2.45
C ASP A 24 24.11 1.91 -2.97
N GLU A 25 24.44 0.84 -2.24
CA GLU A 25 25.42 -0.16 -2.66
C GLU A 25 24.95 -0.97 -3.88
N MET A 26 23.63 -1.04 -4.12
CA MET A 26 23.10 -1.64 -5.33
C MET A 26 23.31 -0.73 -6.53
N LYS A 27 24.37 -1.02 -7.28
CA LYS A 27 24.62 -0.40 -8.59
C LYS A 27 23.39 -0.57 -9.51
N GLN A 28 23.09 0.45 -10.30
CA GLN A 28 22.04 0.38 -11.33
C GLN A 28 22.23 -0.84 -12.27
N SER A 29 23.46 -1.28 -12.52
CA SER A 29 23.76 -2.51 -13.27
C SER A 29 23.19 -3.77 -12.62
N ASN A 30 23.20 -3.84 -11.29
CA ASN A 30 22.71 -4.99 -10.52
C ASN A 30 21.19 -5.00 -10.53
N ILE A 31 20.56 -3.84 -10.34
CA ILE A 31 19.10 -3.67 -10.44
C ILE A 31 18.63 -4.02 -11.85
N LYS A 32 19.27 -3.46 -12.89
CA LYS A 32 18.96 -3.76 -14.30
C LYS A 32 19.15 -5.24 -14.61
N GLY A 33 20.25 -5.85 -14.16
CA GLY A 33 20.51 -7.28 -14.33
C GLY A 33 19.47 -8.17 -13.65
N MET A 34 19.05 -7.81 -12.42
CA MET A 34 17.99 -8.50 -11.68
C MET A 34 16.64 -8.35 -12.39
N CYS A 35 16.25 -7.13 -12.78
CA CYS A 35 15.02 -6.87 -13.52
C CYS A 35 14.98 -7.66 -14.84
N ASN A 36 16.10 -7.72 -15.56
CA ASN A 36 16.22 -8.49 -16.81
C ASN A 36 16.07 -10.01 -16.57
N LYS A 37 16.60 -10.54 -15.47
CA LYS A 37 16.47 -11.97 -15.12
C LYS A 37 15.07 -12.34 -14.66
N LEU A 38 14.46 -11.50 -13.82
CA LEU A 38 13.11 -11.72 -13.30
C LEU A 38 12.04 -11.51 -14.38
N ARG A 39 12.33 -10.64 -15.36
CA ARG A 39 11.37 -10.27 -16.40
C ARG A 39 12.07 -10.00 -17.74
N PRO A 40 12.46 -11.05 -18.48
CA PRO A 40 13.21 -10.93 -19.74
C PRO A 40 12.53 -10.08 -20.81
N GLN A 41 11.19 -10.06 -20.81
CA GLN A 41 10.37 -9.23 -21.70
C GLN A 41 10.66 -7.73 -21.59
N PHE A 42 11.23 -7.26 -20.47
CA PHE A 42 11.63 -5.85 -20.29
C PHE A 42 13.12 -5.61 -20.60
N ALA A 43 13.93 -6.65 -20.75
CA ALA A 43 15.36 -6.54 -20.99
C ALA A 43 15.70 -6.00 -22.39
N HIS A 44 14.81 -6.23 -23.36
CA HIS A 44 14.92 -5.79 -24.75
C HIS A 44 13.72 -4.97 -25.22
N ALA A 45 12.94 -4.44 -24.28
CA ALA A 45 11.79 -3.63 -24.58
C ALA A 45 12.22 -2.37 -25.34
N SER A 46 11.73 -2.20 -26.58
CA SER A 46 11.94 -0.96 -27.32
C SER A 46 11.24 0.20 -26.60
N PRO A 47 11.69 1.45 -26.79
CA PRO A 47 11.00 2.61 -26.24
C PRO A 47 9.51 2.64 -26.61
N GLU A 48 9.14 2.22 -27.83
CA GLU A 48 7.73 2.12 -28.25
C GLU A 48 6.96 1.02 -27.51
N PHE A 49 7.59 -0.14 -27.25
CA PHE A 49 6.98 -1.20 -26.45
C PHE A 49 6.71 -0.75 -25.01
N ILE A 50 7.63 0.02 -24.42
CA ILE A 50 7.47 0.58 -23.07
C ILE A 50 6.35 1.63 -23.10
N ALA A 51 6.37 2.57 -24.04
CA ALA A 51 5.36 3.62 -24.15
C ALA A 51 3.94 3.07 -24.33
N ASN A 52 3.76 2.08 -25.21
CA ASN A 52 2.46 1.44 -25.44
C ASN A 52 1.96 0.67 -24.20
N ASN A 53 2.85 -0.02 -23.48
CA ASN A 53 2.47 -0.71 -22.23
C ASN A 53 2.13 0.27 -21.12
N VAL A 54 2.84 1.40 -21.02
CA VAL A 54 2.54 2.45 -20.03
C VAL A 54 1.18 3.08 -20.32
N ALA A 55 0.86 3.39 -21.58
CA ALA A 55 -0.45 3.88 -21.97
C ALA A 55 -1.57 2.87 -21.64
N GLY A 56 -1.37 1.59 -21.97
CA GLY A 56 -2.31 0.52 -21.63
C GLY A 56 -2.50 0.35 -20.13
N ALA A 57 -1.42 0.41 -19.35
CA ALA A 57 -1.46 0.32 -17.88
C ALA A 57 -2.23 1.50 -17.25
N ARG A 58 -2.02 2.72 -17.75
CA ARG A 58 -2.78 3.91 -17.32
C ARG A 58 -4.27 3.73 -17.57
N GLN A 59 -4.64 3.28 -18.77
CA GLN A 59 -6.04 3.04 -19.10
C GLN A 59 -6.65 1.95 -18.21
N ALA A 60 -5.95 0.85 -17.97
CA ALA A 60 -6.43 -0.21 -17.08
C ALA A 60 -6.67 0.29 -15.65
N VAL A 61 -5.80 1.16 -15.12
CA VAL A 61 -6.01 1.77 -13.80
C VAL A 61 -7.24 2.68 -13.79
N VAL A 62 -7.43 3.50 -14.84
CA VAL A 62 -8.64 4.34 -14.99
C VAL A 62 -9.90 3.47 -15.00
N ASP A 63 -9.89 2.37 -15.76
CA ASP A 63 -11.02 1.46 -15.85
C ASP A 63 -11.34 0.81 -14.49
N ILE A 64 -10.32 0.42 -13.73
CA ILE A 64 -10.49 -0.10 -12.36
C ILE A 64 -11.05 0.96 -11.42
N CYS A 65 -10.53 2.19 -11.45
CA CYS A 65 -11.05 3.30 -10.65
C CYS A 65 -12.53 3.56 -10.94
N ASN A 66 -12.91 3.54 -12.22
CA ASN A 66 -14.30 3.68 -12.65
C ASN A 66 -15.18 2.51 -12.16
N GLN A 67 -14.70 1.27 -12.26
CA GLN A 67 -15.41 0.08 -11.76
C GLN A 67 -15.64 0.15 -10.25
N LEU A 68 -14.63 0.61 -9.51
CA LEU A 68 -14.69 0.78 -8.06
C LEU A 68 -15.41 2.06 -7.64
N ARG A 69 -15.88 2.89 -8.59
CA ARG A 69 -16.54 4.18 -8.37
C ARG A 69 -15.71 5.12 -7.50
N LEU A 70 -14.39 5.08 -7.65
CA LEU A 70 -13.50 6.02 -7.01
C LEU A 70 -13.66 7.40 -7.66
N ASP A 71 -13.66 8.45 -6.85
CA ASP A 71 -13.64 9.83 -7.34
C ASP A 71 -12.24 10.16 -7.88
N THR A 72 -11.93 9.63 -9.07
CA THR A 72 -10.62 9.73 -9.69
C THR A 72 -10.79 9.85 -11.19
N SER A 73 -10.32 10.95 -11.76
CA SER A 73 -10.37 11.18 -13.20
C SER A 73 -9.17 10.53 -13.91
N ALA A 74 -9.29 10.31 -15.22
CA ALA A 74 -8.18 9.84 -16.04
C ALA A 74 -6.96 10.78 -15.95
N LYS A 75 -7.19 12.08 -15.76
CA LYS A 75 -6.16 13.07 -15.58
C LYS A 75 -5.39 12.86 -14.28
N ASP A 76 -6.08 12.48 -13.20
CA ASP A 76 -5.45 12.24 -11.90
C ASP A 76 -4.53 11.02 -11.95
N VAL A 77 -4.95 9.96 -12.65
CA VAL A 77 -4.13 8.77 -12.87
C VAL A 77 -2.88 9.13 -13.69
N ILE A 78 -3.05 9.85 -14.80
CA ILE A 78 -1.93 10.29 -15.64
C ILE A 78 -0.96 11.15 -14.83
N GLN A 79 -1.46 12.12 -14.07
CA GLN A 79 -0.66 12.99 -13.22
C GLN A 79 0.10 12.21 -12.14
N LEU A 80 -0.51 11.17 -11.56
CA LEU A 80 0.17 10.30 -10.59
C LEU A 80 1.38 9.60 -11.22
N PHE A 81 1.22 9.03 -12.41
CA PHE A 81 2.31 8.33 -13.12
C PHE A 81 3.40 9.26 -13.67
N ASP A 82 3.03 10.49 -14.04
CA ASP A 82 3.96 11.50 -14.56
C ASP A 82 4.58 12.37 -13.46
N SER A 83 4.08 12.26 -12.21
CA SER A 83 4.67 12.98 -11.09
C SER A 83 6.11 12.48 -10.87
N PRO A 84 7.11 13.38 -10.83
CA PRO A 84 8.43 12.98 -10.37
C PRO A 84 8.28 12.44 -8.95
N ALA A 85 9.03 11.39 -8.61
CA ALA A 85 9.07 10.85 -7.26
C ALA A 85 9.62 11.93 -6.32
N GLU A 86 8.72 12.76 -5.79
CA GLU A 86 9.06 13.78 -4.83
C GLU A 86 9.46 13.09 -3.54
N GLU A 87 10.57 13.52 -2.94
CA GLU A 87 11.08 12.92 -1.73
C GLU A 87 10.01 13.01 -0.64
N LEU A 88 9.60 11.85 -0.12
CA LEU A 88 8.53 11.77 0.87
C LEU A 88 9.01 12.36 2.19
N THR A 89 8.66 13.62 2.44
CA THR A 89 9.08 14.32 3.66
C THR A 89 8.44 13.73 4.92
N ASN A 90 9.07 13.93 6.09
CA ASN A 90 8.49 13.55 7.39
C ASN A 90 7.09 14.14 7.61
N LYS A 91 6.82 15.35 7.09
CA LYS A 91 5.50 15.98 7.15
C LYS A 91 4.48 15.22 6.33
N ASN A 92 4.85 14.77 5.12
CA ASN A 92 3.99 13.95 4.26
C ASN A 92 3.70 12.59 4.93
N LEU A 93 4.71 11.96 5.53
CA LEU A 93 4.55 10.71 6.29
C LEU A 93 3.61 10.85 7.48
N MET A 94 3.71 11.92 8.26
CA MET A 94 2.81 12.18 9.39
C MET A 94 1.37 12.39 8.94
N LYS A 95 1.17 13.07 7.80
CA LYS A 95 -0.16 13.26 7.22
C LYS A 95 -0.76 11.94 6.73
N LEU A 96 0.02 11.10 6.04
CA LEU A 96 -0.41 9.76 5.62
C LEU A 96 -0.76 8.88 6.82
N LYS A 97 0.03 8.94 7.90
CA LYS A 97 -0.27 8.23 9.15
C LYS A 97 -1.61 8.66 9.74
N GLN A 98 -1.89 9.96 9.78
CA GLN A 98 -3.18 10.48 10.25
C GLN A 98 -4.35 10.04 9.36
N GLN A 99 -4.18 10.06 8.04
CA GLN A 99 -5.19 9.57 7.09
C GLN A 99 -5.46 8.08 7.26
N LEU A 100 -4.41 7.27 7.45
CA LEU A 100 -4.55 5.84 7.74
C LEU A 100 -5.29 5.59 9.05
N ILE A 101 -4.94 6.32 10.12
CA ILE A 101 -5.62 6.21 11.41
C ILE A 101 -7.11 6.55 11.26
N ALA A 102 -7.45 7.65 10.59
CA ALA A 102 -8.85 8.03 10.36
C ALA A 102 -9.62 6.98 9.55
N PHE A 103 -9.02 6.46 8.47
CA PHE A 103 -9.62 5.39 7.66
C PHE A 103 -9.85 4.11 8.47
N VAL A 104 -8.88 3.71 9.28
CA VAL A 104 -8.96 2.55 10.18
C VAL A 104 -10.04 2.79 11.24
N GLU A 105 -10.08 3.96 11.88
CA GLU A 105 -11.11 4.28 12.88
C GLU A 105 -12.53 4.26 12.31
N GLU A 106 -12.71 4.71 11.06
CA GLU A 106 -14.00 4.63 10.36
C GLU A 106 -14.41 3.19 10.01
N ASP A 107 -13.47 2.37 9.50
CA ASP A 107 -13.74 0.98 9.09
C ASP A 107 -13.95 0.04 10.30
N TRP A 108 -13.08 0.11 11.31
CA TRP A 108 -13.24 -0.63 12.56
C TRP A 108 -14.45 -0.13 13.36
N GLY A 109 -14.74 1.17 13.30
CA GLY A 109 -15.97 1.75 13.85
C GLY A 109 -17.22 1.13 13.25
N MET A 110 -17.27 0.98 11.92
CA MET A 110 -18.37 0.29 11.22
C MET A 110 -18.45 -1.20 11.57
N GLN A 111 -17.33 -1.92 11.62
CA GLN A 111 -17.31 -3.35 12.00
C GLN A 111 -17.81 -3.59 13.43
N ILE A 112 -17.38 -2.76 14.40
CA ILE A 112 -17.82 -2.87 15.79
C ILE A 112 -19.32 -2.57 15.92
N GLN A 113 -19.86 -1.59 15.18
CA GLN A 113 -21.29 -1.32 15.19
C GLN A 113 -22.10 -2.47 14.57
N ASN A 114 -21.58 -3.07 13.50
CA ASN A 114 -22.20 -4.23 12.86
C ASN A 114 -22.24 -5.44 13.81
N TRP A 115 -21.12 -5.77 14.47
CA TRP A 115 -21.09 -6.83 15.47
C TRP A 115 -21.99 -6.57 16.67
N LYS A 116 -22.06 -5.31 17.16
CA LYS A 116 -23.01 -4.95 18.22
C LYS A 116 -24.47 -5.12 17.79
N LYS A 117 -24.79 -4.87 16.52
CA LYS A 117 -26.14 -5.07 15.98
C LYS A 117 -26.50 -6.56 15.92
N VAL A 118 -25.61 -7.38 15.35
CA VAL A 118 -25.75 -8.84 15.29
C VAL A 118 -25.89 -9.44 16.69
N LEU A 119 -25.09 -8.98 17.65
CA LEU A 119 -25.17 -9.46 19.03
C LEU A 119 -26.52 -9.11 19.68
N ARG A 120 -27.05 -7.90 19.44
CA ARG A 120 -28.37 -7.48 19.97
C ARG A 120 -29.52 -8.26 19.35
N GLU A 121 -29.46 -8.55 18.05
CA GLU A 121 -30.48 -9.34 17.35
C GLU A 121 -30.46 -10.79 17.84
N GLY A 122 -29.29 -11.42 17.95
CA GLY A 122 -29.16 -12.77 18.49
C GLY A 122 -29.56 -12.88 19.97
N LEU A 123 -29.23 -11.89 20.81
CA LEU A 123 -29.69 -11.86 22.20
C LEU A 123 -31.21 -11.67 22.31
N ALA A 124 -31.83 -10.83 21.47
CA ALA A 124 -33.28 -10.65 21.49
C ALA A 124 -34.04 -11.93 21.11
N GLU A 125 -33.51 -12.71 20.16
CA GLU A 125 -34.09 -14.00 19.75
C GLU A 125 -34.00 -15.06 20.86
N ASP A 126 -32.86 -15.18 21.54
CA ASP A 126 -32.66 -16.12 22.65
C ASP A 126 -33.53 -15.79 23.87
N PHE A 127 -33.75 -14.50 24.17
CA PHE A 127 -34.62 -14.07 25.27
C PHE A 127 -36.12 -14.17 24.93
N CYS A 128 -36.54 -14.15 23.65
CA CYS A 128 -37.93 -14.44 23.28
C CYS A 128 -38.32 -15.91 23.44
N LEU A 129 -37.36 -16.84 23.45
CA LEU A 129 -37.61 -18.28 23.58
C LEU A 129 -37.74 -18.77 25.02
N THR A 130 -37.51 -17.91 26.03
CA THR A 130 -37.51 -18.29 27.45
C THR A 130 -38.78 -17.92 28.22
N GLU A 131 -39.78 -17.27 27.60
CA GLU A 131 -41.07 -16.96 28.24
C GLU A 131 -42.18 -18.01 27.99
N VAL A 132 -41.85 -19.14 27.36
CA VAL A 132 -42.80 -20.28 27.20
C VAL A 132 -42.23 -21.53 27.88
N GLY A 133 -42.25 -21.52 29.21
CA GLY A 133 -41.90 -22.66 30.07
C GLY A 133 -42.69 -22.64 31.36
#